data_AF-A0A1A2SZ32-F1
#
_entry.id   AF-A0A1A2SZ32-F1
#
_cell.length_a   1.000
_cell.length_b   1.000
_cell.length_c   1.000
_cell.angle_alpha   90.00
_cell.angle_beta   90.00
_cell.angle_gamma   90.00
#
_symmetry.space_group_name_H-M   'P 1'
#
loop_
_entity.id
_entity.type
_entity.pdbx_description
1 polymer ?
#
loop_
_entity_poly.entity_id
_entity_poly.type
_entity_poly.pdbx_seq_one_letter_code
_entity_poly.pdbx_strand_id
1 'polypeptide(L)'
;MIARHIVRSLGPAVVIAASGVAASAVTTSVIPSASAQCPDVQVVFARGTGEAPGVGPTGQAFVDSLRQRVGSRSFDVYPVNYPATDQWDTGIDGVRDAGAHVVSMAHDCPNTKMVLGGYSQGAAVMGFVTSAAVPDGIDPNTVPKPLDPSVASHVSSVVLFGMPNVRAMNFLGEPPVVIGPTFVDKTVKVCATEDPVCSDGMNFAAHDTYADDGAMIDKGVAFASSHLGTGGAAPVAAPAAGFGS
;
A
#
# COMPACT_ATOMS: atom_id res chain seq x y z
N MET A 1 -68.14 -24.40 34.27
CA MET A 1 -67.28 -25.54 34.59
C MET A 1 -65.98 -25.01 35.18
N ILE A 2 -65.75 -25.27 36.47
CA ILE A 2 -64.47 -25.57 37.16
C ILE A 2 -63.30 -24.59 36.86
N ALA A 3 -63.08 -23.57 37.70
CA ALA A 3 -62.07 -23.52 38.79
C ALA A 3 -60.96 -22.52 38.41
N ARG A 4 -60.28 -21.76 39.28
CA ARG A 4 -59.81 -22.01 40.65
C ARG A 4 -59.42 -20.66 41.28
N HIS A 5 -59.57 -20.58 42.61
CA HIS A 5 -59.23 -19.45 43.48
C HIS A 5 -57.75 -19.03 43.45
N ILE A 6 -57.46 -17.75 43.65
CA ILE A 6 -56.24 -17.31 44.35
C ILE A 6 -56.58 -16.11 45.27
N VAL A 7 -56.47 -16.37 46.58
CA VAL A 7 -56.46 -15.40 47.68
C VAL A 7 -55.10 -14.70 47.68
N ARG A 8 -55.07 -13.37 47.83
CA ARG A 8 -53.83 -12.60 48.08
C ARG A 8 -53.97 -11.85 49.41
N SER A 9 -53.22 -12.34 50.39
CA SER A 9 -53.05 -11.77 51.73
C SER A 9 -51.98 -10.66 51.75
N LEU A 10 -52.26 -9.62 52.52
CA LEU A 10 -51.35 -8.52 52.88
C LEU A 10 -50.38 -8.96 53.98
N GLY A 11 -49.13 -8.46 53.95
CA GLY A 11 -48.16 -8.58 55.04
C GLY A 11 -46.87 -7.79 54.76
N PRO A 12 -46.17 -7.28 55.78
CA PRO A 12 -45.65 -5.91 55.79
C PRO A 12 -44.15 -5.77 55.51
N ALA A 13 -43.77 -4.52 55.24
CA ALA A 13 -42.43 -4.02 55.00
C ALA A 13 -41.46 -4.25 56.18
N VAL A 14 -40.25 -4.69 55.84
CA VAL A 14 -39.07 -4.62 56.71
C VAL A 14 -38.00 -3.86 55.93
N VAL A 15 -37.67 -2.67 56.41
CA VAL A 15 -36.58 -1.83 55.89
C VAL A 15 -35.33 -2.18 56.70
N ILE A 16 -34.37 -2.87 56.08
CA ILE A 16 -33.03 -3.08 56.65
C ILE A 16 -32.10 -2.06 56.01
N ALA A 17 -31.73 -1.03 56.77
CA ALA A 17 -30.66 -0.13 56.41
C ALA A 17 -29.32 -0.85 56.58
N ALA A 18 -28.70 -1.26 55.48
CA ALA A 18 -27.33 -1.75 55.46
C ALA A 18 -26.42 -0.63 54.98
N SER A 19 -25.60 -0.11 55.89
CA SER A 19 -24.49 0.80 55.60
C SER A 19 -23.42 0.06 54.79
N GLY A 20 -23.54 0.10 53.47
CA GLY A 20 -22.51 -0.40 52.56
C GLY A 20 -21.39 0.61 52.40
N VAL A 21 -20.19 0.27 52.84
CA VAL A 21 -18.96 0.99 52.47
C VAL A 21 -18.80 0.83 50.95
N ALA A 22 -19.04 1.91 50.21
CA ALA A 22 -18.80 1.95 48.78
C ALA A 22 -17.28 1.98 48.54
N ALA A 23 -16.68 0.81 48.35
CA ALA A 23 -15.36 0.71 47.75
C ALA A 23 -15.51 1.09 46.27
N SER A 24 -15.14 2.33 45.92
CA SER A 24 -15.00 2.76 44.53
C SER A 24 -13.88 1.95 43.89
N ALA A 25 -14.23 0.81 43.28
CA ALA A 25 -13.34 0.11 42.38
C ALA A 25 -13.15 1.01 41.15
N VAL A 26 -12.01 1.71 41.10
CA VAL A 26 -11.56 2.39 39.89
C VAL A 26 -11.21 1.27 38.90
N THR A 27 -12.20 0.86 38.11
CA THR A 27 -11.94 0.06 36.92
C THR A 27 -11.19 0.96 35.95
N THR A 28 -9.87 0.84 35.94
CA THR A 28 -9.05 1.39 34.86
C THR A 28 -9.49 0.66 33.60
N SER A 29 -10.39 1.27 32.83
CA SER A 29 -10.67 0.85 31.46
C SER A 29 -9.37 1.00 30.69
N VAL A 30 -8.63 -0.10 30.54
CA VAL A 30 -7.52 -0.17 29.61
C VAL A 30 -8.16 -0.10 28.25
N ILE A 31 -8.18 1.09 27.65
CA ILE A 31 -8.58 1.26 26.26
C ILE A 31 -7.51 0.47 25.49
N PRO A 32 -7.86 -0.61 24.77
CA PRO A 32 -6.87 -1.29 23.96
C PRO A 32 -6.38 -0.29 22.91
N SER A 33 -5.12 0.12 23.03
CA SER A 33 -4.44 0.80 21.94
C SER A 33 -4.31 -0.20 20.81
N ALA A 34 -5.19 -0.11 19.82
CA ALA A 34 -4.96 -0.74 18.53
C ALA A 34 -3.84 0.04 17.84
N SER A 35 -2.59 -0.29 18.15
CA SER A 35 -1.54 -0.06 17.17
C SER A 35 -1.87 -0.98 16.01
N ALA A 36 -2.29 -0.43 14.87
CA ALA A 36 -2.27 -1.20 13.64
C ALA A 36 -0.85 -1.78 13.53
N GLN A 37 -0.74 -3.11 13.46
CA GLN A 37 0.56 -3.76 13.43
C GLN A 37 1.22 -3.37 12.10
N CYS A 38 2.14 -2.40 12.13
CA CYS A 38 2.83 -1.91 10.94
C CYS A 38 3.60 -3.07 10.30
N PRO A 39 3.40 -3.36 9.01
CA PRO A 39 4.12 -4.43 8.34
C PRO A 39 5.57 -3.99 8.13
N ASP A 40 6.52 -4.93 8.17
CA ASP A 40 7.91 -4.65 7.81
C ASP A 40 8.01 -4.25 6.33
N VAL A 41 7.19 -4.89 5.48
CA VAL A 41 7.12 -4.65 4.04
C VAL A 41 5.67 -4.50 3.60
N GLN A 42 5.37 -3.47 2.80
CA GLN A 42 4.08 -3.35 2.14
C GLN A 42 4.25 -3.17 0.63
N VAL A 43 3.49 -3.92 -0.16
CA VAL A 43 3.37 -3.69 -1.60
C VAL A 43 2.17 -2.79 -1.87
N VAL A 44 2.40 -1.64 -2.49
CA VAL A 44 1.35 -0.75 -2.99
C VAL A 44 1.26 -0.96 -4.49
N PHE A 45 0.17 -1.57 -4.98
CA PHE A 45 0.09 -2.01 -6.37
C PHE A 45 -1.10 -1.41 -7.12
N ALA A 46 -0.84 -0.77 -8.26
CA ALA A 46 -1.86 -0.30 -9.18
C ALA A 46 -2.05 -1.29 -10.36
N ARG A 47 -3.28 -1.78 -10.50
CA ARG A 47 -3.69 -2.73 -11.55
C ARG A 47 -3.73 -2.09 -12.94
N GLY A 48 -3.89 -2.90 -13.98
CA GLY A 48 -4.02 -2.45 -15.37
C GLY A 48 -5.47 -2.08 -15.77
N THR A 49 -5.60 -1.50 -16.95
CA THR A 49 -6.89 -1.09 -17.53
C THR A 49 -7.85 -2.28 -17.68
N GLY A 50 -9.09 -2.11 -17.26
CA GLY A 50 -10.16 -3.12 -17.34
C GLY A 50 -10.09 -4.19 -16.27
N GLU A 51 -9.06 -4.21 -15.42
CA GLU A 51 -8.93 -5.22 -14.36
C GLU A 51 -9.91 -4.93 -13.21
N ALA A 52 -10.44 -6.00 -12.61
CA ALA A 52 -11.33 -5.89 -11.44
C ALA A 52 -10.60 -5.30 -10.22
N PRO A 53 -11.31 -4.67 -9.27
CA PRO A 53 -10.70 -4.13 -8.05
C PRO A 53 -9.81 -5.17 -7.33
N GLY A 54 -8.63 -4.72 -6.88
CA GLY A 54 -7.54 -5.57 -6.38
C GLY A 54 -6.22 -5.21 -7.05
N VAL A 55 -5.24 -6.11 -6.95
CA VAL A 55 -3.89 -5.92 -7.55
C VAL A 55 -3.79 -6.40 -9.00
N GLY A 56 -4.83 -7.04 -9.55
CA GLY A 56 -4.81 -7.68 -10.87
C GLY A 56 -3.95 -8.96 -10.91
N PRO A 57 -3.97 -9.73 -12.02
CA PRO A 57 -3.19 -10.96 -12.16
C PRO A 57 -1.68 -10.75 -12.06
N THR A 58 -1.14 -9.73 -12.75
CA THR A 58 0.30 -9.42 -12.69
C THR A 58 0.73 -9.00 -11.29
N GLY A 59 -0.08 -8.16 -10.62
CA GLY A 59 0.18 -7.76 -9.24
C GLY A 59 0.09 -8.93 -8.28
N GLN A 60 -0.85 -9.86 -8.47
CA GLN A 60 -0.99 -11.05 -7.65
C GLN A 60 0.23 -11.97 -7.79
N ALA A 61 0.66 -12.26 -9.02
CA ALA A 61 1.85 -13.06 -9.28
C ALA A 61 3.13 -12.44 -8.69
N PHE A 62 3.26 -11.10 -8.78
CA PHE A 62 4.35 -10.35 -8.16
C PHE A 62 4.32 -10.42 -6.64
N VAL A 63 3.16 -10.18 -6.03
CA VAL A 63 2.95 -10.23 -4.57
C VAL A 63 3.27 -11.60 -4.01
N ASP A 64 2.74 -12.67 -4.61
CA ASP A 64 2.94 -14.04 -4.13
C ASP A 64 4.40 -14.45 -4.21
N SER A 65 5.08 -14.08 -5.29
CA SER A 65 6.51 -14.35 -5.50
C SER A 65 7.39 -13.52 -4.56
N LEU A 66 7.08 -12.24 -4.35
CA LEU A 66 7.85 -11.38 -3.45
C LEU A 66 7.70 -11.80 -1.99
N ARG A 67 6.49 -12.20 -1.57
CA ARG A 67 6.24 -12.71 -0.22
C ARG A 67 7.13 -13.91 0.14
N GLN A 68 7.52 -14.73 -0.84
CA GLN A 68 8.45 -15.84 -0.61
C GLN A 68 9.91 -15.37 -0.39
N ARG A 69 10.26 -14.12 -0.74
CA ARG A 69 11.60 -13.55 -0.63
C ARG A 69 11.79 -12.57 0.51
N VAL A 70 10.73 -12.21 1.24
CA VAL A 70 10.85 -11.28 2.38
C VAL A 70 11.29 -11.96 3.68
N GLY A 71 11.38 -13.29 3.72
CA GLY A 71 11.81 -14.04 4.90
C GLY A 71 10.75 -14.07 5.99
N SER A 72 11.14 -13.86 7.25
CA SER A 72 10.22 -13.81 8.40
C SER A 72 9.55 -12.44 8.60
N ARG A 73 9.79 -11.48 7.70
CA ARG A 73 9.22 -10.13 7.78
C ARG A 73 7.72 -10.19 7.56
N SER A 74 6.99 -9.41 8.35
CA SER A 74 5.56 -9.18 8.14
C SER A 74 5.34 -8.45 6.81
N PHE A 75 4.31 -8.87 6.08
CA PHE A 75 4.08 -8.48 4.70
C PHE A 75 2.61 -8.15 4.47
N ASP A 76 2.35 -6.98 3.94
CA ASP A 76 1.01 -6.50 3.62
C ASP A 76 0.90 -6.01 2.16
N VAL A 77 -0.33 -5.87 1.67
CA VAL A 77 -0.62 -5.45 0.30
C VAL A 77 -1.72 -4.41 0.31
N TYR A 78 -1.44 -3.27 -0.33
CA TYR A 78 -2.41 -2.24 -0.60
C TYR A 78 -2.74 -2.22 -2.10
N PRO A 79 -3.94 -2.67 -2.51
CA PRO A 79 -4.43 -2.48 -3.87
C PRO A 79 -4.89 -1.03 -4.03
N VAL A 80 -4.28 -0.30 -4.97
CA VAL A 80 -4.65 1.09 -5.26
C VAL A 80 -6.11 1.15 -5.71
N ASN A 81 -6.88 1.99 -5.03
CA ASN A 81 -8.30 2.13 -5.22
C ASN A 81 -8.62 3.22 -6.23
N TYR A 82 -8.77 2.80 -7.49
CA TYR A 82 -9.15 3.69 -8.58
C TYR A 82 -9.92 2.93 -9.67
N PRO A 83 -10.56 3.61 -10.63
CA PRO A 83 -11.43 2.94 -11.61
C PRO A 83 -10.73 1.95 -12.54
N ALA A 84 -9.48 2.21 -12.92
CA ALA A 84 -8.72 1.44 -13.91
C ALA A 84 -9.47 1.23 -15.24
N THR A 85 -10.04 2.30 -15.81
CA THR A 85 -10.86 2.22 -17.04
C THR A 85 -10.11 2.78 -18.25
N ASP A 86 -10.72 2.66 -19.43
CA ASP A 86 -10.22 3.28 -20.67
C ASP A 86 -10.40 4.81 -20.71
N GLN A 87 -11.10 5.38 -19.72
CA GLN A 87 -11.11 6.81 -19.45
C GLN A 87 -9.84 7.16 -18.66
N TRP A 88 -8.73 7.38 -19.36
CA TRP A 88 -7.39 7.55 -18.77
C TRP A 88 -7.25 8.78 -17.88
N ASP A 89 -8.10 9.78 -18.08
CA ASP A 89 -8.24 10.95 -17.21
C ASP A 89 -8.59 10.55 -15.76
N THR A 90 -9.34 9.45 -15.57
CA THR A 90 -9.63 8.88 -14.24
C THR A 90 -8.41 8.21 -13.58
N GLY A 91 -7.31 8.01 -14.32
CA GLY A 91 -6.05 7.51 -13.80
C GLY A 91 -5.46 8.41 -12.71
N ILE A 92 -5.78 9.71 -12.72
CA ILE A 92 -5.36 10.64 -11.67
C ILE A 92 -5.87 10.25 -10.28
N ASP A 93 -7.02 9.56 -10.20
CA ASP A 93 -7.55 9.08 -8.93
C ASP A 93 -6.64 7.99 -8.34
N GLY A 94 -6.03 7.16 -9.19
CA GLY A 94 -4.99 6.21 -8.76
C GLY A 94 -3.75 6.90 -8.24
N VAL A 95 -3.32 8.01 -8.86
CA VAL A 95 -2.17 8.79 -8.39
C VAL A 95 -2.46 9.43 -7.03
N ARG A 96 -3.68 9.96 -6.85
CA ARG A 96 -4.15 10.53 -5.58
C ARG A 96 -4.21 9.48 -4.47
N ASP A 97 -4.84 8.34 -4.74
CA ASP A 97 -5.02 7.26 -3.78
C ASP A 97 -3.67 6.66 -3.36
N ALA A 98 -2.85 6.24 -4.33
CA ALA A 98 -1.52 5.70 -4.07
C ALA A 98 -0.61 6.71 -3.36
N GLY A 99 -0.58 7.97 -3.82
CA GLY A 99 0.23 9.02 -3.20
C GLY A 99 -0.18 9.31 -1.76
N ALA A 100 -1.50 9.42 -1.49
CA ALA A 100 -2.02 9.62 -0.15
C ALA A 100 -1.70 8.44 0.78
N HIS A 101 -1.85 7.21 0.28
CA HIS A 101 -1.53 6.00 1.03
C HIS A 101 -0.04 5.93 1.38
N VAL A 102 0.86 6.24 0.43
CA VAL A 102 2.32 6.28 0.67
C VAL A 102 2.68 7.32 1.74
N VAL A 103 2.06 8.51 1.69
CA VAL A 103 2.26 9.55 2.71
C VAL A 103 1.75 9.09 4.08
N SER A 104 0.57 8.49 4.16
CA SER A 104 0.00 7.98 5.42
C SER A 104 0.87 6.87 6.00
N MET A 105 1.28 5.89 5.20
CA MET A 105 2.12 4.78 5.64
C MET A 105 3.48 5.25 6.13
N ALA A 106 4.11 6.21 5.45
CA ALA A 106 5.36 6.81 5.92
C ALA A 106 5.21 7.54 7.27
N HIS A 107 4.07 8.18 7.51
CA HIS A 107 3.77 8.88 8.76
C HIS A 107 3.42 7.92 9.91
N ASP A 108 2.49 7.00 9.67
CA ASP A 108 1.92 6.13 10.70
C ASP A 108 2.82 4.93 10.99
N CYS A 109 3.59 4.48 10.00
CA CYS A 109 4.46 3.32 10.05
C CYS A 109 5.85 3.63 9.45
N PRO A 110 6.65 4.51 10.09
CA PRO A 110 7.91 5.00 9.53
C PRO A 110 8.98 3.90 9.33
N ASN A 111 8.82 2.73 9.93
CA ASN A 111 9.72 1.59 9.73
C ASN A 111 9.32 0.69 8.56
N THR A 112 8.10 0.80 8.04
CA THR A 112 7.62 0.02 6.90
C THR A 112 8.39 0.39 5.64
N LYS A 113 8.86 -0.64 4.92
CA LYS A 113 9.43 -0.48 3.57
C LYS A 113 8.35 -0.71 2.52
N MET A 114 8.07 0.31 1.73
CA MET A 114 7.07 0.25 0.67
C MET A 114 7.71 -0.14 -0.67
N VAL A 115 7.14 -1.14 -1.33
CA VAL A 115 7.43 -1.48 -2.71
C VAL A 115 6.27 -0.98 -3.57
N LEU A 116 6.53 -0.01 -4.43
CA LEU A 116 5.52 0.48 -5.37
C LEU A 116 5.53 -0.40 -6.61
N GLY A 117 4.36 -0.86 -7.04
CA GLY A 117 4.22 -1.73 -8.19
C GLY A 117 3.08 -1.27 -9.09
N GLY A 118 3.22 -1.49 -10.39
CA GLY A 118 2.12 -1.24 -11.30
C GLY A 118 2.24 -2.02 -12.60
N TYR A 119 1.10 -2.28 -13.23
CA TYR A 119 1.00 -2.90 -14.54
C TYR A 119 0.27 -1.98 -15.52
N SER A 120 0.80 -1.79 -16.73
CA SER A 120 0.16 -1.01 -17.81
C SER A 120 -0.23 0.40 -17.35
N GLN A 121 -1.53 0.77 -17.34
CA GLN A 121 -2.01 2.03 -16.75
C GLN A 121 -1.58 2.21 -15.30
N GLY A 122 -1.61 1.16 -14.48
CA GLY A 122 -1.12 1.21 -13.11
C GLY A 122 0.39 1.47 -13.01
N ALA A 123 1.17 1.05 -14.00
CA ALA A 123 2.58 1.42 -14.08
C ALA A 123 2.76 2.91 -14.40
N ALA A 124 1.89 3.51 -15.22
CA ALA A 124 1.85 4.95 -15.43
C ALA A 124 1.44 5.68 -14.14
N VAL A 125 0.43 5.20 -13.42
CA VAL A 125 0.01 5.73 -12.11
C VAL A 125 1.19 5.79 -11.14
N MET A 126 1.91 4.69 -10.94
CA MET A 126 3.09 4.68 -10.06
C MET A 126 4.23 5.54 -10.59
N GLY A 127 4.37 5.66 -11.91
CA GLY A 127 5.32 6.57 -12.53
C GLY A 127 5.03 8.03 -12.19
N PHE A 128 3.76 8.46 -12.20
CA PHE A 128 3.36 9.81 -11.79
C PHE A 128 3.46 10.03 -10.28
N VAL A 129 3.14 9.03 -9.45
CA VAL A 129 3.38 9.09 -7.98
C VAL A 129 4.85 9.37 -7.68
N THR A 130 5.75 8.84 -8.50
CA THR A 130 7.20 8.96 -8.34
C THR A 130 7.83 10.07 -9.20
N SER A 131 7.02 10.88 -9.89
CA SER A 131 7.51 12.04 -10.64
C SER A 131 8.00 13.16 -9.71
N ALA A 132 9.02 13.89 -10.15
CA ALA A 132 9.56 15.04 -9.42
C ALA A 132 8.82 16.35 -9.70
N ALA A 133 7.89 16.35 -10.65
CA ALA A 133 7.13 17.53 -11.06
C ALA A 133 5.75 17.13 -11.58
N VAL A 134 4.82 18.08 -11.56
CA VAL A 134 3.57 18.00 -12.32
C VAL A 134 3.90 18.13 -13.80
N PRO A 135 3.37 17.27 -14.69
CA PRO A 135 3.62 17.37 -16.12
C PRO A 135 3.21 18.72 -16.72
N ASP A 136 3.92 19.16 -17.77
CA ASP A 136 3.60 20.40 -18.47
C ASP A 136 2.15 20.38 -19.00
N GLY A 137 1.46 21.51 -18.89
CA GLY A 137 0.07 21.67 -19.34
C GLY A 137 -0.99 21.16 -18.35
N ILE A 138 -0.59 20.56 -17.23
CA ILE A 138 -1.50 20.15 -16.14
C ILE A 138 -1.52 21.24 -15.05
N ASP A 139 -2.72 21.59 -14.57
CA ASP A 139 -2.85 22.53 -13.45
C ASP A 139 -2.36 21.86 -12.16
N PRO A 140 -1.29 22.39 -11.51
CA PRO A 140 -0.72 21.79 -10.31
C PRO A 140 -1.67 21.78 -9.10
N ASN A 141 -2.79 22.51 -9.13
CA ASN A 141 -3.80 22.46 -8.08
C ASN A 141 -4.78 21.30 -8.24
N THR A 142 -4.76 20.62 -9.39
CA THR A 142 -5.68 19.53 -9.71
C THR A 142 -5.06 18.16 -9.48
N VAL A 143 -3.76 18.06 -9.23
CA VAL A 143 -3.05 16.78 -9.09
C VAL A 143 -2.24 16.72 -7.79
N PRO A 144 -1.90 15.52 -7.28
CA PRO A 144 -0.98 15.38 -6.16
C PRO A 144 0.35 16.07 -6.44
N LYS A 145 0.93 16.67 -5.40
CA LYS A 145 2.29 17.20 -5.45
C LYS A 145 3.29 16.03 -5.43
N PRO A 146 4.50 16.23 -5.98
CA PRO A 146 5.61 15.28 -5.80
C PRO A 146 5.79 14.89 -4.33
N LEU A 147 6.14 13.63 -4.09
CA LEU A 147 6.40 13.13 -2.74
C LEU A 147 7.57 13.90 -2.10
N ASP A 148 7.42 14.28 -0.83
CA ASP A 148 8.50 14.86 -0.05
C ASP A 148 9.68 13.86 0.03
N PRO A 149 10.95 14.30 -0.02
CA PRO A 149 12.11 13.41 0.08
C PRO A 149 12.10 12.51 1.32
N SER A 150 11.56 12.98 2.46
CA SER A 150 11.43 12.17 3.66
C SER A 150 10.45 11.02 3.46
N VAL A 151 9.28 11.27 2.86
CA VAL A 151 8.30 10.24 2.48
C VAL A 151 8.90 9.28 1.44
N ALA A 152 9.57 9.80 0.42
CA ALA A 152 10.19 9.03 -0.64
C ALA A 152 11.24 8.03 -0.11
N SER A 153 11.88 8.32 1.04
CA SER A 153 12.87 7.45 1.68
C SER A 153 12.28 6.14 2.26
N HIS A 154 10.97 6.09 2.48
CA HIS A 154 10.27 4.88 2.92
C HIS A 154 9.93 3.94 1.76
N VAL A 155 9.97 4.42 0.52
CA VAL A 155 9.84 3.58 -0.69
C VAL A 155 11.19 2.91 -0.96
N SER A 156 11.26 1.59 -0.85
CA SER A 156 12.48 0.82 -1.12
C SER A 156 12.73 0.66 -2.62
N SER A 157 11.67 0.42 -3.40
CA SER A 157 11.76 0.13 -4.83
C SER A 157 10.45 0.39 -5.56
N VAL A 158 10.55 0.59 -6.87
CA VAL A 158 9.45 0.77 -7.80
C VAL A 158 9.58 -0.27 -8.92
N VAL A 159 8.52 -1.05 -9.18
CA VAL A 159 8.51 -2.12 -10.19
C VAL A 159 7.37 -1.87 -11.17
N LEU A 160 7.73 -1.54 -12.42
CA LEU A 160 6.78 -1.09 -13.43
C LEU A 160 6.71 -2.10 -14.58
N PHE A 161 5.67 -2.91 -14.59
CA PHE A 161 5.38 -3.89 -15.66
C PHE A 161 4.62 -3.21 -16.79
N GLY A 162 5.13 -3.30 -18.03
CA GLY A 162 4.43 -2.75 -19.19
C GLY A 162 4.23 -1.23 -19.13
N MET A 163 5.15 -0.49 -18.51
CA MET A 163 5.03 0.97 -18.38
C MET A 163 4.93 1.63 -19.77
N PRO A 164 3.85 2.37 -20.07
CA PRO A 164 3.67 3.03 -21.36
C PRO A 164 4.84 3.95 -21.70
N ASN A 165 5.32 3.84 -22.93
CA ASN A 165 6.32 4.74 -23.49
C ASN A 165 5.67 6.03 -24.00
N VAL A 166 6.49 6.98 -24.48
CA VAL A 166 6.02 8.28 -24.97
C VAL A 166 5.03 8.15 -26.13
N ARG A 167 5.22 7.19 -27.04
CA ARG A 167 4.31 6.96 -28.17
C ARG A 167 2.94 6.51 -27.68
N ALA A 168 2.90 5.57 -26.75
CA ALA A 168 1.66 5.09 -26.15
C ALA A 168 0.95 6.21 -25.39
N MET A 169 1.66 6.97 -24.54
CA MET A 169 1.07 8.11 -23.81
C MET A 169 0.50 9.18 -24.76
N ASN A 170 1.24 9.55 -25.81
CA ASN A 170 0.76 10.50 -26.81
C ASN A 170 -0.50 10.01 -27.55
N PHE A 171 -0.56 8.72 -27.86
CA PHE A 171 -1.74 8.11 -28.48
C PHE A 171 -2.98 8.19 -27.57
N LEU A 172 -2.77 8.04 -26.25
CA LEU A 172 -3.82 8.15 -25.24
C LEU A 172 -4.20 9.60 -24.90
N GLY A 173 -3.45 10.59 -25.40
CA GLY A 173 -3.66 12.00 -25.05
C GLY A 173 -3.14 12.36 -23.65
N GLU A 174 -2.28 11.52 -23.08
CA GLU A 174 -1.76 11.64 -21.72
C GLU A 174 -0.31 12.15 -21.71
N PRO A 175 0.13 12.86 -20.66
CA PRO A 175 1.51 13.34 -20.58
C PRO A 175 2.51 12.19 -20.48
N PRO A 176 3.76 12.36 -20.97
CA PRO A 176 4.80 11.36 -20.80
C PRO A 176 5.08 11.04 -19.32
N VAL A 177 5.25 9.76 -19.01
CA VAL A 177 5.61 9.30 -17.66
C VAL A 177 7.11 9.50 -17.43
N VAL A 178 7.48 10.36 -16.49
CA VAL A 178 8.87 10.65 -16.12
C VAL A 178 9.11 10.32 -14.65
N ILE A 179 9.98 9.35 -14.39
CA ILE A 179 10.37 8.97 -13.03
C ILE A 179 11.30 10.05 -12.46
N GLY A 180 10.98 10.54 -11.26
CA GLY A 180 11.76 11.56 -10.58
C GLY A 180 13.15 11.07 -10.18
N PRO A 181 14.18 11.94 -10.11
CA PRO A 181 15.56 11.55 -9.84
C PRO A 181 15.74 10.70 -8.56
N THR A 182 14.97 10.99 -7.51
CA THR A 182 14.98 10.23 -6.24
C THR A 182 14.57 8.76 -6.39
N PHE A 183 13.86 8.41 -7.46
CA PHE A 183 13.34 7.06 -7.70
C PHE A 183 14.09 6.30 -8.80
N VAL A 184 14.86 6.98 -9.67
CA VAL A 184 15.51 6.36 -10.84
C VAL A 184 16.32 5.13 -10.46
N ASP A 185 17.22 5.25 -9.47
CA ASP A 185 18.12 4.16 -9.07
C ASP A 185 17.40 2.99 -8.39
N LYS A 186 16.19 3.22 -7.88
CA LYS A 186 15.34 2.22 -7.24
C LYS A 186 14.11 1.87 -8.06
N THR A 187 14.14 2.11 -9.38
CA THR A 187 13.06 1.74 -10.29
C THR A 187 13.53 0.71 -11.31
N VAL A 188 12.76 -0.37 -11.48
CA VAL A 188 12.91 -1.29 -12.61
C VAL A 188 11.69 -1.22 -13.51
N LYS A 189 11.95 -1.11 -14.82
CA LYS A 189 10.93 -1.23 -15.87
C LYS A 189 11.02 -2.63 -16.47
N VAL A 190 9.98 -3.42 -16.28
CA VAL A 190 9.85 -4.77 -16.84
C VAL A 190 9.00 -4.66 -18.09
N CYS A 191 9.61 -4.91 -19.24
CA CYS A 191 8.96 -4.80 -20.54
C CYS A 191 9.12 -6.12 -21.28
N ALA A 192 7.99 -6.73 -21.67
CA ALA A 192 8.00 -7.94 -22.47
C ALA A 192 8.54 -7.62 -23.87
N THR A 193 9.24 -8.58 -24.47
CA THR A 193 9.75 -8.41 -25.84
C THR A 193 8.57 -8.25 -26.79
N GLU A 194 8.68 -7.33 -27.73
CA GLU A 194 7.65 -6.95 -28.69
C GLU A 194 6.38 -6.27 -28.13
N ASP A 195 6.31 -5.98 -26.82
CA ASP A 195 5.18 -5.24 -26.25
C ASP A 195 5.15 -3.79 -26.77
N PRO A 196 4.14 -3.39 -27.56
CA PRO A 196 4.05 -2.06 -28.17
C PRO A 196 3.81 -0.93 -27.16
N VAL A 197 3.35 -1.24 -25.95
CA VAL A 197 3.05 -0.27 -24.90
C VAL A 197 4.34 0.25 -24.29
N CYS A 198 5.28 -0.62 -23.95
CA CYS A 198 6.52 -0.25 -23.26
C CYS A 198 7.79 -0.31 -24.13
N SER A 199 7.73 -0.94 -25.30
CA SER A 199 8.85 -1.04 -26.26
C SER A 199 8.47 -0.50 -27.64
N ASP A 200 9.35 -0.61 -28.63
CA ASP A 200 9.06 -0.30 -30.04
C ASP A 200 8.48 -1.49 -30.83
N GLY A 201 8.11 -2.56 -30.12
CA GLY A 201 7.46 -3.73 -30.70
C GLY A 201 6.06 -3.46 -31.22
N MET A 202 5.44 -4.50 -31.81
CA MET A 202 4.12 -4.43 -32.44
C MET A 202 3.18 -5.57 -32.02
N ASN A 203 3.57 -6.41 -31.07
CA ASN A 203 2.79 -7.56 -30.63
C ASN A 203 1.97 -7.22 -29.39
N PHE A 204 0.72 -6.80 -29.57
CA PHE A 204 -0.18 -6.50 -28.45
C PHE A 204 -0.41 -7.69 -27.51
N ALA A 205 -0.37 -8.92 -28.00
CA ALA A 205 -0.52 -10.09 -27.13
C ALA A 205 0.63 -10.22 -26.11
N ALA A 206 1.81 -9.65 -26.41
CA ALA A 206 2.93 -9.62 -25.46
C ALA A 206 2.66 -8.69 -24.27
N HIS A 207 1.75 -7.72 -24.39
CA HIS A 207 1.39 -6.85 -23.28
C HIS A 207 0.66 -7.62 -22.18
N ASP A 208 -0.09 -8.68 -22.52
CA ASP A 208 -0.93 -9.42 -21.57
C ASP A 208 -0.21 -10.63 -20.92
N THR A 209 1.07 -10.88 -21.22
CA THR A 209 1.75 -12.11 -20.77
C THR A 209 2.41 -12.01 -19.39
N TYR A 210 2.53 -10.82 -18.80
CA TYR A 210 3.36 -10.62 -17.60
C TYR A 210 2.99 -11.52 -16.42
N ALA A 211 1.69 -11.78 -16.21
CA ALA A 211 1.23 -12.61 -15.10
C ALA A 211 1.67 -14.09 -15.25
N ASP A 212 1.74 -14.57 -16.49
CA ASP A 212 2.04 -15.96 -16.83
C ASP A 212 3.52 -16.18 -17.16
N ASP A 213 4.28 -15.10 -17.39
CA ASP A 213 5.72 -15.13 -17.61
C ASP A 213 6.49 -15.01 -16.27
N GLY A 214 6.78 -16.17 -15.69
CA GLY A 214 7.53 -16.27 -14.43
C GLY A 214 8.91 -15.60 -14.47
N ALA A 215 9.56 -15.49 -15.64
CA ALA A 215 10.85 -14.80 -15.75
C ALA A 215 10.68 -13.28 -15.66
N MET A 216 9.60 -12.73 -16.23
CA MET A 216 9.27 -11.31 -16.09
C MET A 216 8.89 -10.95 -14.65
N ILE A 217 8.06 -11.77 -14.01
CA ILE A 217 7.77 -11.62 -12.57
C ILE A 217 9.05 -11.70 -11.75
N ASP A 218 9.90 -12.70 -12.00
CA ASP A 218 11.16 -12.88 -11.28
C ASP A 218 12.08 -11.66 -11.40
N LYS A 219 12.17 -11.04 -12.59
CA LYS A 219 12.96 -9.81 -12.78
C LYS A 219 12.52 -8.69 -11.85
N GLY A 220 11.21 -8.45 -11.74
CA GLY A 220 10.66 -7.46 -10.82
C GLY A 220 10.87 -7.82 -9.36
N VAL A 221 10.62 -9.09 -9.00
CA VAL A 221 10.74 -9.59 -7.63
C VAL A 221 12.19 -9.58 -7.14
N ALA A 222 13.14 -10.00 -7.98
CA ALA A 222 14.56 -9.96 -7.67
C ALA A 222 15.01 -8.53 -7.36
N PHE A 223 14.62 -7.57 -8.20
CA PHE A 223 14.91 -6.16 -7.97
C PHE A 223 14.28 -5.63 -6.68
N ALA A 224 12.99 -5.87 -6.44
CA ALA A 224 12.34 -5.43 -5.22
C ALA A 224 12.99 -6.04 -3.96
N SER A 225 13.25 -7.35 -3.97
CA SER A 225 13.83 -8.06 -2.83
C SER A 225 15.24 -7.58 -2.49
N SER A 226 16.05 -7.20 -3.47
CA SER A 226 17.41 -6.69 -3.22
C SER A 226 17.41 -5.28 -2.61
N HIS A 227 16.33 -4.52 -2.77
CA HIS A 227 16.17 -3.16 -2.25
C HIS A 227 15.52 -3.08 -0.87
N LEU A 228 14.97 -4.18 -0.36
CA LEU A 228 14.36 -4.22 0.97
C LEU A 228 15.38 -4.21 2.12
N GLY A 229 16.69 -4.22 1.80
CA GLY A 229 17.78 -4.30 2.76
C GLY A 229 17.84 -5.62 3.52
N THR A 230 19.01 -5.95 4.06
CA THR A 230 19.12 -6.98 5.11
C THR A 230 18.54 -6.36 6.39
N GLY A 231 17.44 -6.90 6.90
CA GLY A 231 16.65 -6.31 8.00
C GLY A 231 17.52 -5.67 9.09
N GLY A 232 17.39 -4.35 9.23
CA GLY A 232 18.01 -3.61 10.31
C GLY A 232 17.32 -3.98 11.62
N ALA A 233 17.85 -4.96 12.33
CA ALA A 233 17.81 -4.89 13.78
C ALA A 233 18.48 -3.55 14.15
N ALA A 234 17.75 -2.68 14.84
CA ALA A 234 18.32 -1.47 15.41
C ALA A 234 19.62 -1.85 16.14
N PRO A 235 20.70 -1.06 16.03
CA PRO A 235 21.90 -1.33 16.80
C PRO A 235 21.49 -1.31 18.27
N VAL A 236 21.64 -2.45 18.95
CA VAL A 236 21.47 -2.52 20.41
C VAL A 236 22.44 -1.50 20.98
N ALA A 237 21.90 -0.45 21.60
CA ALA A 237 22.70 0.59 22.22
C ALA A 237 23.68 -0.08 23.19
N ALA A 238 24.98 0.10 22.94
CA ALA A 238 26.01 -0.36 23.86
C ALA A 238 25.75 0.27 25.24
N PRO A 239 25.83 -0.49 26.34
CA PRO A 239 25.62 0.06 27.66
C PRO A 239 26.66 1.16 27.90
N ALA A 240 26.19 2.33 28.32
CA ALA A 240 27.03 3.46 28.67
C ALA A 240 28.05 3.02 29.73
N ALA A 241 29.33 3.07 29.37
CA ALA A 241 30.41 2.94 30.34
C ALA A 241 30.35 4.15 31.28
N GLY A 242 29.76 3.95 32.46
CA GLY A 242 29.84 4.91 33.54
C GLY A 242 31.29 5.00 34.02
N PHE A 243 31.91 6.15 33.84
CA PHE A 243 33.13 6.51 34.56
C PHE A 243 32.72 7.00 35.94
N GLY A 244 33.00 6.17 36.95
CA GLY A 244 32.92 6.53 38.36
C GLY A 244 34.31 6.82 38.91
N SER A 245 34.39 7.98 39.58
CA SER A 245 35.40 8.48 40.53
C SER A 245 36.76 8.91 39.98
#